data_AF-A0A8H4B7I3-F1
#
_entry.id   AF-A0A8H4B7I3-F1
#
_cell.length_a   1.000
_cell.length_b   1.000
_cell.length_c   1.000
_cell.angle_alpha   90.00
_cell.angle_beta   90.00
_cell.angle_gamma   90.00
#
_symmetry.space_group_name_H-M   'P 1'
#
loop_
_entity.id
_entity.type
_entity.pdbx_description
1 polymer ?
#
loop_
_entity_poly.entity_id
_entity_poly.type
_entity_poly.pdbx_seq_one_letter_code
_entity_poly.pdbx_strand_id
1 'polypeptide(L)'
;MTISNDEVILQKMLSTMETLRADQLRLAEQFEKLSTATPPKDLASSGDPLSPSTSITAITDDKAVVGEAASKSATSASSSSMYPSRVILTTYPGQHGIKPLSLNWGAQDPKARGPIVASRHAESIKKRNAIGAYGGSYCIYRALAVAIGDLPSNHRPNFDMTEPTYQIGPHPSWFDPEKIVSIDPFGHEAPSIFKSEYENGLDVRPTIAITRAHMTMAEMEMSVKNGTLDVDGKVVVNTRGDLAVSKAAVEPVWYLPGVAKRFGIEESLLRRALFEDTGGMYPELITRPDLKVFLPPIGGISVYIFGNPEYISDPSKKLTLRVHDECNGSDVFGSDICTCRPYLIYGIEECAKQAQQGGVGVIVYFRKEGRALGEVTKYLVYNARKRQAGGDTASNYFLRTECIAGVKDMRFQALMPDVLHWLGIQKIDRMMSMSNMKHDAIVGSGIPILERVPIPEELIPADSRVEIDAKIASGYFTSGSVLSEQELAQVKGRDWEDIEH
;
A
#
# COMPACT_ATOMS: atom_id res chain seq x y z
N MET A 1 37.63 59.64 11.30
CA MET A 1 36.95 58.51 11.96
C MET A 1 36.34 57.65 10.87
N THR A 2 36.98 56.53 10.55
CA THR A 2 36.51 55.55 9.58
C THR A 2 35.56 54.59 10.28
N ILE A 3 34.28 54.64 9.91
CA ILE A 3 33.24 53.72 10.39
C ILE A 3 33.62 52.31 9.93
N SER A 4 33.54 51.33 10.84
CA SER A 4 33.88 49.93 10.58
C SER A 4 32.93 49.33 9.54
N ASN A 5 33.44 48.46 8.67
CA ASN A 5 32.67 47.77 7.64
C ASN A 5 31.50 46.95 8.24
N ASP A 6 31.66 46.48 9.48
CA ASP A 6 30.64 45.72 10.22
C ASP A 6 29.45 46.62 10.64
N GLU A 7 29.69 47.89 10.91
CA GLU A 7 28.66 48.85 11.33
C GLU A 7 27.77 49.24 10.14
N VAL A 8 28.34 49.28 8.93
CA VAL A 8 27.59 49.46 7.68
C VAL A 8 26.71 48.25 7.36
N ILE A 9 27.21 47.04 7.60
CA ILE A 9 26.45 45.80 7.40
C ILE A 9 25.28 45.73 8.39
N LEU A 10 25.52 46.05 9.66
CA LEU A 10 24.47 46.06 10.69
C LEU A 10 23.38 47.09 10.39
N GLN A 11 23.74 48.30 9.92
CA GLN A 11 22.74 49.30 9.51
C GLN A 11 21.91 48.83 8.31
N LYS A 12 22.54 48.13 7.34
CA LYS A 12 21.85 47.59 6.17
C LYS A 12 20.91 46.42 6.53
N MET A 13 21.30 45.58 7.48
CA MET A 13 20.44 44.53 8.03
C MET A 13 19.24 45.13 8.78
N LEU A 14 19.49 46.16 9.61
CA LEU A 14 18.43 46.84 10.37
C LEU A 14 17.39 47.49 9.42
N SER A 15 17.84 48.21 8.39
CA SER A 15 16.93 48.83 7.42
C SER A 15 16.11 47.78 6.64
N THR A 16 16.71 46.63 6.34
CA THR A 16 16.03 45.52 5.67
C THR A 16 14.95 44.91 6.56
N MET A 17 15.25 44.72 7.85
CA MET A 17 14.27 44.22 8.83
C MET A 17 13.12 45.20 9.07
N GLU A 18 13.39 46.50 9.11
CA GLU A 18 12.35 47.54 9.23
C GLU A 18 11.42 47.55 8.00
N THR A 19 11.99 47.38 6.81
CA THR A 19 11.22 47.29 5.55
C THR A 19 10.32 46.04 5.55
N LEU A 20 10.86 44.87 5.90
CA LEU A 20 10.09 43.62 5.99
C LEU A 20 8.95 43.71 7.02
N ARG A 21 9.18 44.39 8.14
CA ARG A 21 8.14 44.61 9.16
C ARG A 21 7.02 45.51 8.64
N ALA A 22 7.35 46.54 7.87
CA ALA A 22 6.36 47.41 7.23
C ALA A 22 5.51 46.66 6.19
N ASP A 23 6.13 45.81 5.39
CA ASP A 23 5.44 44.99 4.39
C ASP A 23 4.51 43.96 5.03
N GLN A 24 4.91 43.33 6.14
CA GLN A 24 4.05 42.41 6.90
C GLN A 24 2.81 43.12 7.47
N LEU A 25 2.96 44.33 8.00
CA LEU A 25 1.83 45.11 8.50
C LEU A 25 0.86 45.49 7.37
N ARG A 26 1.39 45.83 6.19
CA ARG A 26 0.59 46.16 5.00
C ARG A 26 -0.20 44.96 4.47
N LEU A 27 0.41 43.78 4.49
CA LEU A 27 -0.24 42.52 4.14
C LEU A 27 -1.34 42.13 5.13
N ALA A 28 -1.11 42.36 6.42
CA ALA A 28 -2.12 42.13 7.45
C ALA A 28 -3.36 43.04 7.25
N GLU A 29 -3.16 44.32 6.95
CA GLU A 29 -4.26 45.24 6.62
C GLU A 29 -5.02 44.85 5.34
N GLN A 30 -4.32 44.35 4.32
CA GLN A 30 -4.96 43.86 3.09
C GLN A 30 -5.80 42.61 3.34
N PHE A 31 -5.31 41.70 4.19
CA PHE A 31 -6.02 40.49 4.56
C PHE A 31 -7.29 40.80 5.37
N GLU A 32 -7.23 41.77 6.28
CA GLU A 32 -8.38 42.21 7.08
C GLU A 32 -9.47 42.87 6.21
N LYS A 33 -9.07 43.62 5.17
CA LYS A 33 -9.99 44.17 4.15
C LYS A 33 -10.66 43.10 3.28
N LEU A 34 -9.96 42.01 2.99
CA LEU A 34 -10.52 40.86 2.26
C LEU A 34 -11.46 40.04 3.13
N SER A 35 -11.19 39.94 4.43
CA SER A 35 -12.01 39.18 5.39
C SER A 35 -13.32 39.87 5.77
N THR A 36 -13.48 41.17 5.52
CA THR A 36 -14.66 41.96 5.91
C THR A 36 -15.63 42.24 4.75
N ALA A 37 -15.31 41.80 3.52
CA ALA A 37 -16.21 41.90 2.39
C ALA A 37 -17.37 40.89 2.50
N THR A 38 -18.59 41.38 2.70
CA THR A 38 -19.82 40.57 2.70
C THR A 38 -20.23 40.26 1.24
N PRO A 39 -20.61 39.02 0.88
CA PRO A 39 -21.05 38.70 -0.48
C PRO A 39 -22.40 39.35 -0.78
N PRO A 40 -22.66 39.78 -2.03
CA PRO A 40 -23.95 40.36 -2.40
C PRO A 40 -25.05 39.29 -2.34
N LYS A 41 -26.17 39.66 -1.72
CA LYS A 41 -27.45 38.95 -1.80
C LYS A 41 -28.13 39.29 -3.13
N ASP A 42 -28.71 38.26 -3.74
CA ASP A 42 -29.80 38.25 -4.74
C ASP A 42 -29.39 37.61 -6.08
N LEU A 43 -29.97 36.44 -6.37
CA LEU A 43 -30.97 36.29 -7.43
C LEU A 43 -31.43 34.82 -7.55
N ALA A 44 -32.71 34.63 -7.23
CA ALA A 44 -33.48 33.43 -7.49
C ALA A 44 -34.21 33.53 -8.85
N SER A 45 -34.30 32.40 -9.54
CA SER A 45 -35.33 31.92 -10.50
C SER A 45 -35.86 32.79 -11.65
N SER A 46 -35.77 32.23 -12.87
CA SER A 46 -36.70 32.21 -14.04
C SER A 46 -35.88 32.37 -15.34
N GLY A 47 -35.95 31.48 -16.33
CA GLY A 47 -37.05 31.28 -17.30
C GLY A 47 -36.55 31.66 -18.71
N ASP A 48 -36.59 30.73 -19.67
CA ASP A 48 -36.12 30.77 -21.08
C ASP A 48 -36.65 31.96 -21.96
N PRO A 49 -36.40 32.02 -23.28
CA PRO A 49 -35.12 32.12 -24.02
C PRO A 49 -35.16 33.24 -25.10
N LEU A 50 -34.05 33.88 -25.46
CA LEU A 50 -34.01 34.74 -26.66
C LEU A 50 -32.65 34.67 -27.36
N SER A 51 -32.65 34.10 -28.56
CA SER A 51 -31.66 34.40 -29.61
C SER A 51 -31.84 35.85 -30.08
N PRO A 52 -30.77 36.50 -30.57
CA PRO A 52 -30.75 36.71 -32.01
C PRO A 52 -29.37 36.57 -32.65
N SER A 53 -29.47 36.25 -33.95
CA SER A 53 -28.48 36.29 -35.00
C SER A 53 -27.67 37.59 -35.08
N THR A 54 -26.36 37.46 -35.28
CA THR A 54 -25.61 38.38 -36.13
C THR A 54 -24.41 37.68 -36.76
N SER A 55 -24.54 37.44 -38.05
CA SER A 55 -23.46 37.11 -38.98
C SER A 55 -22.64 38.36 -39.30
N ILE A 56 -21.32 38.30 -39.10
CA ILE A 56 -20.35 39.13 -39.81
C ILE A 56 -19.15 38.27 -40.20
N THR A 57 -18.79 38.42 -41.47
CA THR A 57 -17.87 37.64 -42.30
C THR A 57 -16.42 38.10 -42.17
N ALA A 58 -15.53 37.25 -42.71
CA ALA A 58 -14.15 37.50 -43.17
C ALA A 58 -13.05 37.20 -42.13
N ILE A 59 -11.90 36.59 -42.45
CA ILE A 59 -11.07 36.58 -43.66
C ILE A 59 -10.28 35.24 -43.74
N THR A 60 -10.04 34.76 -44.96
CA THR A 60 -9.16 33.65 -45.39
C THR A 60 -7.68 33.99 -45.16
N ASP A 61 -6.75 33.11 -44.80
CA ASP A 61 -6.17 32.00 -45.57
C ASP A 61 -5.07 31.41 -44.65
N ASP A 62 -4.92 30.08 -44.63
CA ASP A 62 -3.60 29.45 -44.77
C ASP A 62 -3.73 27.93 -44.97
N LYS A 63 -3.04 27.42 -45.99
CA LYS A 63 -2.94 26.00 -46.36
C LYS A 63 -1.63 25.41 -45.83
N ALA A 64 -1.70 24.26 -45.17
CA ALA A 64 -0.76 23.11 -45.31
C ALA A 64 -1.23 21.98 -44.36
N VAL A 65 -1.81 20.86 -44.82
CA VAL A 65 -1.21 19.63 -45.39
C VAL A 65 -0.89 18.56 -44.31
N VAL A 66 -1.39 17.33 -44.61
CA VAL A 66 -1.17 15.98 -44.04
C VAL A 66 -2.10 15.50 -42.92
N GLY A 67 -2.79 14.37 -43.19
CA GLY A 67 -3.17 13.40 -42.16
C GLY A 67 -4.59 12.83 -42.30
N GLU A 68 -4.80 11.95 -43.26
CA GLU A 68 -6.03 11.19 -43.44
C GLU A 68 -6.22 10.19 -42.28
N ALA A 69 -6.86 10.63 -41.19
CA ALA A 69 -7.37 9.76 -40.14
C ALA A 69 -8.85 9.50 -40.42
N ALA A 70 -9.18 8.23 -40.65
CA ALA A 70 -10.54 7.76 -40.88
C ALA A 70 -11.50 8.26 -39.79
N SER A 71 -12.35 9.21 -40.17
CA SER A 71 -13.50 9.67 -39.38
C SER A 71 -14.46 8.50 -39.18
N LYS A 72 -14.41 7.87 -38.00
CA LYS A 72 -15.56 7.12 -37.50
C LYS A 72 -16.63 8.14 -37.17
N SER A 73 -17.58 8.27 -38.10
CA SER A 73 -18.93 8.78 -37.88
C SER A 73 -19.40 8.44 -36.46
N ALA A 74 -19.38 9.44 -35.59
CA ALA A 74 -20.07 9.42 -34.32
C ALA A 74 -21.56 9.54 -34.63
N THR A 75 -22.18 8.42 -35.01
CA THR A 75 -23.62 8.28 -34.87
C THR A 75 -23.96 8.54 -33.41
N SER A 76 -24.75 9.59 -33.19
CA SER A 76 -25.33 9.96 -31.90
C SER A 76 -26.14 8.79 -31.35
N ALA A 77 -25.46 7.87 -30.66
CA ALA A 77 -26.11 6.92 -29.79
C ALA A 77 -26.74 7.73 -28.67
N SER A 78 -28.06 7.67 -28.56
CA SER A 78 -28.77 8.17 -27.40
C SER A 78 -28.11 7.61 -26.15
N SER A 79 -27.68 8.48 -25.25
CA SER A 79 -27.05 8.08 -23.99
C SER A 79 -28.08 7.40 -23.10
N SER A 80 -28.27 6.08 -23.29
CA SER A 80 -28.92 5.28 -22.26
C SER A 80 -28.06 5.42 -21.00
N SER A 81 -28.62 6.01 -19.95
CA SER A 81 -27.91 6.21 -18.69
C SER A 81 -27.34 4.87 -18.20
N MET A 82 -26.00 4.77 -18.10
CA MET A 82 -25.30 3.56 -17.61
C MET A 82 -25.65 3.18 -16.17
N TYR A 83 -26.26 4.12 -15.44
CA TYR A 83 -26.73 3.96 -14.07
C TYR A 83 -28.25 4.13 -13.99
N PRO A 84 -28.92 3.49 -13.02
CA PRO A 84 -30.30 3.79 -12.70
C PRO A 84 -30.48 5.27 -12.33
N SER A 85 -31.63 5.86 -12.64
CA SER A 85 -31.96 7.24 -12.22
C SER A 85 -31.96 7.42 -10.70
N ARG A 86 -32.21 6.34 -9.95
CA ARG A 86 -32.17 6.32 -8.49
C ARG A 86 -30.80 5.86 -7.98
N VAL A 87 -30.12 6.73 -7.24
CA VAL A 87 -28.92 6.38 -6.48
C VAL A 87 -29.32 5.78 -5.13
N ILE A 88 -28.93 4.53 -4.88
CA ILE A 88 -29.06 3.91 -3.56
C ILE A 88 -27.86 4.36 -2.74
N LEU A 89 -28.03 5.19 -1.71
CA LEU A 89 -26.89 5.58 -0.86
C LEU A 89 -26.43 4.38 -0.02
N THR A 90 -27.37 3.78 0.72
CA THR A 90 -27.13 2.56 1.49
C THR A 90 -28.40 1.71 1.56
N THR A 91 -28.28 0.53 2.13
CA THR A 91 -29.37 -0.43 2.42
C THR A 91 -29.38 -0.68 3.92
N TYR A 92 -30.51 -1.03 4.53
CA TYR A 92 -30.55 -1.38 5.96
C TYR A 92 -31.27 -2.73 6.18
N PRO A 93 -30.81 -3.56 7.12
CA PRO A 93 -31.56 -4.74 7.54
C PRO A 93 -33.01 -4.36 7.91
N GLY A 94 -33.97 -5.20 7.54
CA GLY A 94 -35.39 -4.97 7.82
C GLY A 94 -36.14 -4.12 6.79
N GLN A 95 -35.44 -3.47 5.85
CA GLN A 95 -36.10 -2.89 4.68
C GLN A 95 -36.64 -3.99 3.75
N HIS A 96 -37.77 -3.74 3.09
CA HIS A 96 -38.39 -4.71 2.19
C HIS A 96 -37.42 -5.17 1.09
N GLY A 97 -37.19 -6.49 1.02
CA GLY A 97 -36.29 -7.11 0.05
C GLY A 97 -34.79 -6.95 0.35
N ILE A 98 -34.41 -6.33 1.48
CA ILE A 98 -33.02 -6.24 1.94
C ILE A 98 -32.76 -7.35 2.97
N LYS A 99 -31.94 -8.33 2.59
CA LYS A 99 -31.56 -9.47 3.43
C LYS A 99 -30.07 -9.72 3.27
N PRO A 100 -29.21 -9.02 4.04
CA PRO A 100 -27.77 -9.25 4.05
C PRO A 100 -27.45 -10.73 4.32
N LEU A 101 -26.45 -11.26 3.63
CA LEU A 101 -25.94 -12.60 3.89
C LEU A 101 -25.26 -12.64 5.27
N SER A 102 -25.57 -13.64 6.07
CA SER A 102 -24.83 -13.91 7.30
C SER A 102 -23.39 -14.28 6.97
N LEU A 103 -22.45 -13.82 7.81
CA LEU A 103 -21.04 -14.18 7.69
C LEU A 103 -20.53 -14.67 9.05
N ASN A 104 -20.06 -15.92 9.12
CA ASN A 104 -19.44 -16.50 10.31
C ASN A 104 -17.93 -16.65 10.09
N TRP A 105 -17.17 -15.60 10.42
CA TRP A 105 -15.79 -15.40 9.99
C TRP A 105 -14.85 -16.60 10.20
N GLY A 106 -14.93 -17.26 11.37
CA GLY A 106 -14.09 -18.40 11.74
C GLY A 106 -14.69 -19.78 11.44
N ALA A 107 -15.79 -19.86 10.68
CA ALA A 107 -16.38 -21.16 10.37
C ALA A 107 -15.47 -22.01 9.46
N GLN A 108 -15.33 -23.29 9.82
CA GLN A 108 -14.49 -24.24 9.08
C GLN A 108 -15.04 -24.60 7.71
N ASP A 109 -16.35 -24.82 7.62
CA ASP A 109 -17.02 -25.02 6.33
C ASP A 109 -17.21 -23.66 5.65
N PRO A 110 -16.64 -23.42 4.46
CA PRO A 110 -16.79 -22.16 3.76
C PRO A 110 -18.24 -21.85 3.37
N LYS A 111 -19.11 -22.85 3.18
CA LYS A 111 -20.54 -22.61 2.94
C LYS A 111 -21.24 -22.10 4.20
N ALA A 112 -20.95 -22.68 5.37
CA ALA A 112 -21.42 -22.17 6.65
C ALA A 112 -20.83 -20.79 7.01
N ARG A 113 -19.58 -20.51 6.60
CA ARG A 113 -18.97 -19.17 6.72
C ARG A 113 -19.75 -18.13 5.92
N GLY A 114 -20.09 -18.45 4.68
CA GLY A 114 -20.72 -17.55 3.71
C GLY A 114 -19.70 -16.76 2.87
N PRO A 115 -20.11 -16.27 1.68
CA PRO A 115 -19.24 -15.49 0.81
C PRO A 115 -19.09 -14.05 1.34
N ILE A 116 -17.99 -13.42 0.99
CA ILE A 116 -17.84 -11.98 1.12
C ILE A 116 -18.46 -11.33 -0.12
N VAL A 117 -19.36 -10.36 0.08
CA VAL A 117 -20.06 -9.63 -0.97
C VAL A 117 -20.02 -8.14 -0.66
N ALA A 118 -19.19 -7.41 -1.40
CA ALA A 118 -19.08 -5.95 -1.31
C ALA A 118 -19.77 -5.22 -2.48
N SER A 119 -20.08 -5.94 -3.56
CA SER A 119 -20.57 -5.36 -4.80
C SER A 119 -21.90 -4.63 -4.65
N ARG A 120 -22.04 -3.57 -5.43
CA ARG A 120 -23.24 -2.72 -5.50
C ARG A 120 -24.13 -3.04 -6.70
N HIS A 121 -23.89 -4.14 -7.41
CA HIS A 121 -24.78 -4.63 -8.46
C HIS A 121 -26.19 -4.89 -7.91
N ALA A 122 -27.22 -4.80 -8.78
CA ALA A 122 -28.64 -4.83 -8.37
C ALA A 122 -29.02 -6.05 -7.52
N GLU A 123 -28.49 -7.24 -7.83
CA GLU A 123 -28.73 -8.48 -7.08
C GLU A 123 -27.90 -8.58 -5.79
N SER A 124 -26.74 -7.92 -5.74
CA SER A 124 -25.80 -7.99 -4.62
C SER A 124 -26.06 -6.94 -3.56
N ILE A 125 -26.47 -5.72 -3.93
CA ILE A 125 -26.66 -4.59 -2.99
C ILE A 125 -27.69 -4.88 -1.88
N LYS A 126 -28.66 -5.75 -2.18
CA LYS A 126 -29.70 -6.20 -1.24
C LYS A 126 -29.23 -7.29 -0.28
N LYS A 127 -28.11 -7.95 -0.61
CA LYS A 127 -27.56 -9.13 0.08
C LYS A 127 -26.14 -8.92 0.61
N ARG A 128 -25.49 -7.79 0.30
CA ARG A 128 -24.10 -7.50 0.67
C ARG A 128 -23.88 -7.57 2.18
N ASN A 129 -22.70 -8.04 2.56
CA ASN A 129 -22.27 -8.21 3.94
C ASN A 129 -20.91 -7.54 4.24
N ALA A 130 -20.36 -6.82 3.26
CA ALA A 130 -19.11 -6.09 3.40
C ALA A 130 -19.22 -4.61 2.97
N ILE A 131 -18.35 -3.79 3.56
CA ILE A 131 -18.11 -2.38 3.25
C ILE A 131 -16.93 -2.31 2.28
N GLY A 132 -16.88 -1.30 1.40
CA GLY A 132 -15.78 -1.08 0.47
C GLY A 132 -16.04 -1.68 -0.91
N ALA A 133 -14.97 -2.08 -1.59
CA ALA A 133 -15.02 -2.66 -2.93
C ALA A 133 -13.87 -3.66 -3.15
N TYR A 134 -14.08 -4.63 -4.04
CA TYR A 134 -13.00 -5.48 -4.55
C TYR A 134 -11.99 -4.69 -5.38
N GLY A 135 -10.77 -5.19 -5.51
CA GLY A 135 -9.71 -4.57 -6.30
C GLY A 135 -8.71 -3.77 -5.45
N GLY A 136 -8.86 -3.74 -4.13
CA GLY A 136 -8.08 -2.88 -3.24
C GLY A 136 -8.02 -1.42 -3.73
N SER A 137 -6.82 -0.83 -3.75
CA SER A 137 -6.61 0.53 -4.28
C SER A 137 -6.95 0.70 -5.77
N TYR A 138 -7.09 -0.38 -6.54
CA TYR A 138 -7.44 -0.32 -7.97
C TYR A 138 -8.94 -0.17 -8.24
N CYS A 139 -9.79 -0.25 -7.21
CA CYS A 139 -11.24 -0.10 -7.37
C CYS A 139 -11.63 1.25 -7.98
N ILE A 140 -10.84 2.31 -7.74
CA ILE A 140 -11.06 3.65 -8.27
C ILE A 140 -10.82 3.69 -9.79
N TYR A 141 -9.76 3.05 -10.28
CA TYR A 141 -9.51 2.94 -11.72
C TYR A 141 -10.60 2.13 -12.42
N ARG A 142 -11.09 1.06 -11.78
CA ARG A 142 -12.27 0.33 -12.29
C ARG A 142 -13.49 1.25 -12.39
N ALA A 143 -13.74 2.09 -11.38
CA ALA A 143 -14.85 3.03 -11.41
C ALA A 143 -14.71 4.06 -12.56
N LEU A 144 -13.50 4.56 -12.82
CA LEU A 144 -13.21 5.43 -13.97
C LEU A 144 -13.46 4.73 -15.30
N ALA A 145 -12.98 3.48 -15.46
CA ALA A 145 -13.23 2.68 -16.66
C ALA A 145 -14.74 2.49 -16.92
N VAL A 146 -15.55 2.31 -15.87
CA VAL A 146 -17.01 2.28 -16.00
C VAL A 146 -17.56 3.64 -16.41
N ALA A 147 -17.09 4.73 -15.82
CA ALA A 147 -17.60 6.07 -16.08
C ALA A 147 -17.36 6.53 -17.53
N ILE A 148 -16.22 6.15 -18.12
CA ILE A 148 -15.88 6.47 -19.51
C ILE A 148 -16.46 5.47 -20.54
N GLY A 149 -17.09 4.39 -20.07
CA GLY A 149 -17.73 3.38 -20.92
C GLY A 149 -16.84 2.23 -21.38
N ASP A 150 -15.58 2.18 -20.96
CA ASP A 150 -14.64 1.08 -21.28
C ASP A 150 -15.02 -0.24 -20.59
N LEU A 151 -15.76 -0.15 -19.46
CA LEU A 151 -16.27 -1.30 -18.74
C LEU A 151 -17.77 -1.15 -18.45
N PRO A 152 -18.63 -2.14 -18.79
CA PRO A 152 -20.04 -2.08 -18.40
C PRO A 152 -20.21 -1.98 -16.87
N SER A 153 -21.15 -1.18 -16.41
CA SER A 153 -21.42 -0.98 -14.97
C SER A 153 -21.86 -2.26 -14.25
N ASN A 154 -22.48 -3.19 -15.00
CA ASN A 154 -22.88 -4.52 -14.55
C ASN A 154 -21.88 -5.62 -14.94
N HIS A 155 -20.66 -5.27 -15.39
CA HIS A 155 -19.68 -6.25 -15.81
C HIS A 155 -19.37 -7.26 -14.69
N ARG A 156 -19.47 -8.54 -15.07
CA ARG A 156 -19.19 -9.71 -14.25
C ARG A 156 -17.97 -10.43 -14.81
N PRO A 157 -16.87 -10.56 -14.06
CA PRO A 157 -15.69 -11.27 -14.55
C PRO A 157 -16.00 -12.74 -14.88
N ASN A 158 -15.31 -13.31 -15.88
CA ASN A 158 -15.29 -14.76 -16.03
C ASN A 158 -14.14 -15.34 -15.19
N PHE A 159 -14.46 -16.31 -14.32
CA PHE A 159 -13.49 -17.01 -13.47
C PHE A 159 -13.24 -18.46 -13.93
N ASP A 160 -13.72 -18.84 -15.12
CA ASP A 160 -13.37 -20.13 -15.72
C ASP A 160 -11.85 -20.22 -15.93
N MET A 161 -11.24 -21.36 -15.54
CA MET A 161 -9.81 -21.61 -15.69
C MET A 161 -8.91 -20.64 -14.92
N THR A 162 -9.42 -20.04 -13.83
CA THR A 162 -8.64 -19.17 -12.93
C THR A 162 -8.28 -19.85 -11.61
N GLU A 163 -8.36 -21.17 -11.54
CA GLU A 163 -8.09 -21.92 -10.31
C GLU A 163 -6.62 -21.76 -9.87
N PRO A 164 -6.35 -21.77 -8.56
CA PRO A 164 -4.99 -21.74 -8.02
C PRO A 164 -4.07 -22.80 -8.64
N THR A 165 -2.85 -22.41 -9.01
CA THR A 165 -1.85 -23.34 -9.58
C THR A 165 -1.31 -24.38 -8.59
N TYR A 166 -1.64 -24.25 -7.31
CA TYR A 166 -1.41 -25.23 -6.25
C TYR A 166 -2.38 -24.96 -5.10
N GLN A 167 -2.62 -25.99 -4.28
CA GLN A 167 -3.50 -25.89 -3.12
C GLN A 167 -2.75 -25.32 -1.93
N ILE A 168 -3.42 -24.44 -1.17
CA ILE A 168 -2.95 -23.94 0.12
C ILE A 168 -4.09 -24.20 1.11
N GLY A 169 -3.73 -24.76 2.26
CA GLY A 169 -4.69 -25.04 3.32
C GLY A 169 -5.80 -26.04 2.95
N PRO A 170 -6.91 -26.03 3.69
CA PRO A 170 -7.13 -25.16 4.84
C PRO A 170 -6.20 -25.49 6.01
N HIS A 171 -5.74 -24.46 6.72
CA HIS A 171 -4.92 -24.62 7.93
C HIS A 171 -5.75 -24.33 9.18
N PRO A 172 -5.42 -24.92 10.35
CA PRO A 172 -6.17 -24.68 11.60
C PRO A 172 -6.32 -23.19 11.96
N SER A 173 -5.31 -22.38 11.62
CA SER A 173 -5.30 -20.92 11.80
C SER A 173 -6.42 -20.19 11.05
N TRP A 174 -6.98 -20.76 9.99
CA TRP A 174 -8.05 -20.14 9.20
C TRP A 174 -9.38 -20.10 9.94
N PHE A 175 -9.55 -21.00 10.92
CA PHE A 175 -10.79 -21.18 11.66
C PHE A 175 -10.76 -20.49 13.02
N ASP A 176 -9.61 -19.93 13.40
CA ASP A 176 -9.50 -19.06 14.57
C ASP A 176 -9.81 -17.62 14.15
N PRO A 177 -10.94 -17.05 14.61
CA PRO A 177 -11.38 -15.71 14.21
C PRO A 177 -10.46 -14.59 14.69
N GLU A 178 -9.47 -14.89 15.54
CA GLU A 178 -8.51 -13.92 16.06
C GLU A 178 -7.12 -14.04 15.43
N LYS A 179 -6.83 -15.16 14.73
CA LYS A 179 -5.53 -15.37 14.05
C LYS A 179 -5.45 -14.62 12.74
N ILE A 180 -6.50 -14.69 11.92
CA ILE A 180 -6.57 -14.02 10.62
C ILE A 180 -7.74 -13.05 10.63
N VAL A 181 -7.43 -11.75 10.62
CA VAL A 181 -8.42 -10.67 10.73
C VAL A 181 -8.31 -9.64 9.60
N SER A 182 -7.27 -9.71 8.76
CA SER A 182 -6.97 -8.70 7.73
C SER A 182 -6.89 -9.23 6.30
N ILE A 183 -7.13 -10.53 6.09
CA ILE A 183 -7.27 -11.16 4.77
C ILE A 183 -8.40 -12.20 4.79
N ASP A 184 -8.96 -12.56 3.63
CA ASP A 184 -9.97 -13.62 3.52
C ASP A 184 -9.28 -14.98 3.34
N PRO A 185 -9.35 -15.92 4.31
CA PRO A 185 -8.65 -17.19 4.21
C PRO A 185 -9.08 -18.04 3.00
N PHE A 186 -10.34 -17.91 2.57
CA PHE A 186 -10.91 -18.63 1.41
C PHE A 186 -10.87 -17.80 0.11
N GLY A 187 -10.17 -16.66 0.12
CA GLY A 187 -10.21 -15.68 -0.98
C GLY A 187 -9.74 -16.22 -2.34
N HIS A 188 -8.89 -17.25 -2.37
CA HIS A 188 -8.38 -17.91 -3.58
C HIS A 188 -9.31 -18.99 -4.13
N GLU A 189 -10.23 -19.51 -3.31
CA GLU A 189 -11.19 -20.54 -3.70
C GLU A 189 -12.62 -20.00 -3.85
N ALA A 190 -12.84 -18.73 -3.51
CA ALA A 190 -14.17 -18.11 -3.53
C ALA A 190 -14.95 -18.32 -4.85
N PRO A 191 -14.35 -18.19 -6.05
CA PRO A 191 -15.06 -18.46 -7.31
C PRO A 191 -15.56 -19.91 -7.43
N SER A 192 -14.77 -20.87 -6.98
CA SER A 192 -15.10 -22.30 -7.04
C SER A 192 -16.13 -22.69 -5.97
N ILE A 193 -15.90 -22.24 -4.73
CA ILE A 193 -16.78 -22.52 -3.60
C ILE A 193 -18.18 -21.91 -3.83
N PHE A 194 -18.25 -20.67 -4.30
CA PHE A 194 -19.51 -19.92 -4.44
C PHE A 194 -19.99 -19.81 -5.89
N LYS A 195 -19.62 -20.78 -6.74
CA LYS A 195 -19.99 -20.81 -8.15
C LYS A 195 -21.50 -20.72 -8.37
N SER A 196 -22.29 -21.48 -7.61
CA SER A 196 -23.76 -21.47 -7.73
C SER A 196 -24.35 -20.11 -7.35
N GLU A 197 -23.87 -19.50 -6.26
CA GLU A 197 -24.31 -18.18 -5.83
C GLU A 197 -23.94 -17.12 -6.88
N TYR A 198 -22.75 -17.26 -7.47
CA TYR A 198 -22.31 -16.43 -8.59
C TYR A 198 -23.25 -16.59 -9.79
N GLU A 199 -23.47 -17.81 -10.29
CA GLU A 199 -24.39 -18.07 -11.41
C GLU A 199 -25.80 -17.50 -11.16
N ASN A 200 -26.27 -17.52 -9.91
CA ASN A 200 -27.55 -16.95 -9.47
C ASN A 200 -27.55 -15.42 -9.26
N GLY A 201 -26.53 -14.69 -9.75
CA GLY A 201 -26.51 -13.23 -9.79
C GLY A 201 -25.70 -12.54 -8.69
N LEU A 202 -25.19 -13.27 -7.70
CA LEU A 202 -24.35 -12.68 -6.66
C LEU A 202 -22.96 -12.36 -7.21
N ASP A 203 -22.43 -11.18 -6.91
CA ASP A 203 -21.08 -10.78 -7.33
C ASP A 203 -20.08 -11.11 -6.22
N VAL A 204 -19.68 -12.38 -6.19
CA VAL A 204 -18.60 -12.92 -5.35
C VAL A 204 -17.32 -12.95 -6.19
N ARG A 205 -16.25 -12.36 -5.67
CA ARG A 205 -14.96 -12.25 -6.38
C ARG A 205 -13.83 -12.78 -5.51
N PRO A 206 -12.76 -13.33 -6.12
CA PRO A 206 -11.59 -13.72 -5.36
C PRO A 206 -10.90 -12.47 -4.81
N THR A 207 -10.33 -12.60 -3.61
CA THR A 207 -9.44 -11.60 -3.00
C THR A 207 -8.01 -12.11 -2.89
N ILE A 208 -7.76 -13.36 -3.29
CA ILE A 208 -6.44 -13.95 -3.41
C ILE A 208 -6.35 -14.65 -4.77
N ALA A 209 -5.21 -14.57 -5.45
CA ALA A 209 -4.95 -15.32 -6.68
C ALA A 209 -3.54 -15.91 -6.64
N ILE A 210 -3.39 -17.14 -7.12
CA ILE A 210 -2.18 -17.93 -6.97
C ILE A 210 -1.69 -18.42 -8.34
N THR A 211 -0.44 -18.14 -8.69
CA THR A 211 0.16 -18.54 -9.97
C THR A 211 1.63 -18.93 -9.83
N ARG A 212 2.24 -19.37 -10.92
CA ARG A 212 3.68 -19.66 -11.04
C ARG A 212 4.32 -18.72 -12.04
N ALA A 213 5.58 -18.38 -11.81
CA ALA A 213 6.34 -17.51 -12.69
C ALA A 213 7.83 -17.85 -12.63
N HIS A 214 8.57 -17.33 -13.60
CA HIS A 214 10.02 -17.17 -13.47
C HIS A 214 10.31 -15.71 -13.12
N MET A 215 11.26 -15.50 -12.21
CA MET A 215 11.72 -14.19 -11.80
C MET A 215 13.17 -14.00 -12.25
N THR A 216 13.42 -12.98 -13.05
CA THR A 216 14.76 -12.65 -13.55
C THR A 216 15.24 -11.37 -12.88
N MET A 217 16.43 -11.40 -12.28
CA MET A 217 17.05 -10.26 -11.62
C MET A 217 18.56 -10.25 -11.89
N ALA A 218 19.13 -9.08 -12.15
CA ALA A 218 20.55 -8.95 -12.45
C ALA A 218 21.44 -9.45 -11.31
N GLU A 219 21.00 -9.26 -10.07
CA GLU A 219 21.72 -9.74 -8.88
C GLU A 219 21.77 -11.26 -8.81
N MET A 220 20.70 -11.97 -9.20
CA MET A 220 20.73 -13.44 -9.21
C MET A 220 21.67 -13.98 -10.29
N GLU A 221 21.77 -13.32 -11.44
CA GLU A 221 22.79 -13.65 -12.45
C GLU A 221 24.20 -13.48 -11.90
N MET A 222 24.46 -12.39 -11.16
CA MET A 222 25.74 -12.16 -10.50
C MET A 222 26.04 -13.23 -9.43
N SER A 223 25.04 -13.61 -8.63
CA SER A 223 25.15 -14.68 -7.63
C SER A 223 25.42 -16.05 -8.25
N VAL A 224 24.93 -16.32 -9.46
CA VAL A 224 25.32 -17.53 -10.20
C VAL A 224 26.76 -17.42 -10.71
N LYS A 225 27.14 -16.28 -11.31
CA LYS A 225 28.50 -16.06 -11.85
C LYS A 225 29.59 -16.13 -10.78
N ASN A 226 29.31 -15.67 -9.57
CA ASN A 226 30.27 -15.69 -8.46
C ASN A 226 30.23 -16.99 -7.64
N GLY A 227 29.36 -17.95 -7.99
CA GLY A 227 29.24 -19.25 -7.33
C GLY A 227 28.48 -19.24 -5.99
N THR A 228 27.74 -18.18 -5.70
CA THR A 228 26.92 -18.09 -4.47
C THR A 228 25.57 -18.82 -4.61
N LEU A 229 25.05 -18.91 -5.84
CA LEU A 229 23.89 -19.72 -6.21
C LEU A 229 24.26 -20.75 -7.28
N ASP A 230 23.87 -22.00 -7.03
CA ASP A 230 24.08 -23.09 -7.99
C ASP A 230 22.92 -23.17 -8.98
N VAL A 231 23.19 -23.53 -10.24
CA VAL A 231 22.13 -23.82 -11.22
C VAL A 231 21.68 -25.28 -11.04
N ASP A 232 20.49 -25.47 -10.48
CA ASP A 232 19.92 -26.81 -10.21
C ASP A 232 18.80 -27.22 -11.18
N GLY A 233 18.39 -26.32 -12.08
CA GLY A 233 17.32 -26.52 -13.06
C GLY A 233 15.91 -26.60 -12.44
N LYS A 234 15.77 -26.33 -11.14
CA LYS A 234 14.52 -26.44 -10.38
C LYS A 234 14.16 -25.14 -9.68
N VAL A 235 15.03 -24.64 -8.81
CA VAL A 235 14.88 -23.35 -8.12
C VAL A 235 15.59 -22.28 -8.94
N VAL A 236 16.85 -22.53 -9.31
CA VAL A 236 17.64 -21.68 -10.21
C VAL A 236 17.67 -22.37 -11.57
N VAL A 237 16.90 -21.85 -12.50
CA VAL A 237 16.51 -22.55 -13.73
C VAL A 237 17.63 -22.55 -14.78
N ASN A 238 18.45 -21.50 -14.81
CA ASN A 238 19.51 -21.36 -15.81
C ASN A 238 20.65 -20.46 -15.33
N THR A 239 21.68 -20.33 -16.17
CA THR A 239 22.88 -19.52 -15.92
C THR A 239 22.63 -18.01 -15.85
N ARG A 240 21.44 -17.54 -16.21
CA ARG A 240 21.03 -16.13 -15.99
C ARG A 240 20.46 -15.89 -14.59
N GLY A 241 20.42 -16.92 -13.74
CA GLY A 241 19.86 -16.81 -12.40
C GLY A 241 18.34 -16.68 -12.37
N ASP A 242 17.64 -17.10 -13.44
CA ASP A 242 16.17 -17.10 -13.45
C ASP A 242 15.65 -18.02 -12.33
N LEU A 243 14.84 -17.48 -11.42
CA LEU A 243 14.28 -18.22 -10.28
C LEU A 243 12.87 -18.71 -10.59
N ALA A 244 12.62 -20.01 -10.41
CA ALA A 244 11.26 -20.55 -10.46
C ALA A 244 10.55 -20.24 -9.15
N VAL A 245 9.43 -19.52 -9.24
CA VAL A 245 8.67 -19.07 -8.06
C VAL A 245 7.19 -19.39 -8.21
N SER A 246 6.60 -19.78 -7.09
CA SER A 246 5.16 -19.69 -6.90
C SER A 246 4.84 -18.34 -6.29
N LYS A 247 3.75 -17.69 -6.71
CA LYS A 247 3.37 -16.38 -6.18
C LYS A 247 1.88 -16.29 -5.87
N ALA A 248 1.54 -15.52 -4.85
CA ALA A 248 0.16 -15.17 -4.51
C ALA A 248 0.01 -13.65 -4.45
N ALA A 249 -1.07 -13.12 -5.02
CA ALA A 249 -1.52 -11.76 -4.80
C ALA A 249 -2.67 -11.78 -3.81
N VAL A 250 -2.64 -10.93 -2.79
CA VAL A 250 -3.63 -10.90 -1.69
C VAL A 250 -4.14 -9.48 -1.52
N GLU A 251 -5.46 -9.32 -1.63
CA GLU A 251 -6.16 -8.10 -1.29
C GLU A 251 -6.52 -8.08 0.20
N PRO A 252 -6.41 -6.93 0.88
CA PRO A 252 -6.80 -6.82 2.28
C PRO A 252 -8.32 -6.96 2.46
N VAL A 253 -8.71 -7.76 3.44
CA VAL A 253 -10.11 -7.98 3.83
C VAL A 253 -10.19 -8.00 5.35
N TRP A 254 -10.72 -6.95 5.93
CA TRP A 254 -10.69 -6.71 7.36
C TRP A 254 -11.97 -7.18 8.03
N TYR A 255 -11.83 -8.11 8.98
CA TYR A 255 -12.85 -8.41 9.96
C TYR A 255 -12.75 -7.41 11.11
N LEU A 256 -13.62 -6.39 11.08
CA LEU A 256 -13.55 -5.21 11.96
C LEU A 256 -13.50 -5.54 13.45
N PRO A 257 -14.29 -6.50 14.00
CA PRO A 257 -14.18 -6.90 15.40
C PRO A 257 -12.79 -7.44 15.75
N GLY A 258 -12.22 -8.28 14.88
CA GLY A 258 -10.89 -8.86 15.07
C GLY A 258 -9.77 -7.82 14.96
N VAL A 259 -9.88 -6.89 14.00
CA VAL A 259 -8.93 -5.77 13.86
C VAL A 259 -8.97 -4.87 15.10
N ALA A 260 -10.17 -4.50 15.58
CA ALA A 260 -10.31 -3.69 16.79
C ALA A 260 -9.69 -4.37 18.01
N LYS A 261 -9.96 -5.67 18.20
CA LYS A 261 -9.36 -6.48 19.25
C LYS A 261 -7.83 -6.52 19.15
N ARG A 262 -7.29 -6.70 17.95
CA ARG A 262 -5.83 -6.73 17.68
C ARG A 262 -5.14 -5.44 18.11
N PHE A 263 -5.81 -4.30 17.98
CA PHE A 263 -5.29 -3.00 18.43
C PHE A 263 -5.68 -2.64 19.86
N GLY A 264 -6.44 -3.48 20.57
CA GLY A 264 -6.88 -3.21 21.94
C GLY A 264 -7.84 -2.02 22.05
N ILE A 265 -8.65 -1.78 21.01
CA ILE A 265 -9.63 -0.69 20.97
C ILE A 265 -11.04 -1.21 20.70
N GLU A 266 -12.04 -0.39 21.01
CA GLU A 266 -13.44 -0.67 20.69
C GLU A 266 -13.69 -0.64 19.17
N GLU A 267 -14.54 -1.53 18.67
CA GLU A 267 -14.92 -1.58 17.25
C GLU A 267 -15.56 -0.24 16.79
N SER A 268 -16.32 0.41 17.68
CA SER A 268 -16.94 1.71 17.41
C SER A 268 -15.90 2.83 17.20
N LEU A 269 -14.83 2.83 17.99
CA LEU A 269 -13.73 3.77 17.85
C LEU A 269 -12.97 3.53 16.54
N LEU A 270 -12.65 2.28 16.23
CA LEU A 270 -12.01 1.90 14.97
C LEU A 270 -12.82 2.40 13.76
N ARG A 271 -14.12 2.12 13.75
CA ARG A 271 -15.04 2.54 12.68
C ARG A 271 -15.11 4.05 12.54
N ARG A 272 -15.18 4.75 13.67
CA ARG A 272 -15.23 6.21 13.70
C ARG A 272 -13.97 6.82 13.13
N ALA A 273 -12.79 6.37 13.58
CA ALA A 273 -11.50 6.84 13.07
C ALA A 273 -11.39 6.56 11.57
N LEU A 274 -11.71 5.33 11.13
CA LEU A 274 -11.71 4.98 9.70
C LEU A 274 -12.65 5.87 8.87
N PHE A 275 -13.78 6.31 9.41
CA PHE A 275 -14.70 7.20 8.70
C PHE A 275 -14.21 8.66 8.71
N GLU A 276 -13.91 9.22 9.89
CA GLU A 276 -13.55 10.64 10.05
C GLU A 276 -12.20 10.95 9.39
N ASP A 277 -11.18 10.11 9.61
CA ASP A 277 -9.80 10.36 9.15
C ASP A 277 -9.59 9.99 7.67
N THR A 278 -10.58 9.38 7.02
CA THR A 278 -10.60 9.20 5.55
C THR A 278 -11.45 10.25 4.85
N GLY A 279 -11.87 11.31 5.54
CA GLY A 279 -12.70 12.37 4.96
C GLY A 279 -14.15 11.93 4.72
N GLY A 280 -14.67 11.03 5.55
CA GLY A 280 -16.03 10.53 5.45
C GLY A 280 -16.21 9.42 4.40
N MET A 281 -15.14 8.76 3.97
CA MET A 281 -15.26 7.63 3.05
C MET A 281 -16.03 6.48 3.74
N TYR A 282 -17.00 5.92 3.02
CA TYR A 282 -17.87 4.83 3.47
C TYR A 282 -18.73 5.16 4.71
N PRO A 283 -19.84 5.88 4.55
CA PRO A 283 -20.81 6.13 5.63
C PRO A 283 -21.34 4.86 6.33
N GLU A 284 -21.25 3.70 5.68
CA GLU A 284 -21.60 2.40 6.26
C GLU A 284 -20.73 2.00 7.46
N LEU A 285 -19.52 2.55 7.60
CA LEU A 285 -18.71 2.33 8.81
C LEU A 285 -19.46 2.75 10.08
N ILE A 286 -20.26 3.83 9.98
CA ILE A 286 -21.08 4.37 11.06
C ILE A 286 -22.51 3.83 11.01
N THR A 287 -23.12 3.84 9.82
CA THR A 287 -24.56 3.58 9.66
C THR A 287 -24.92 2.10 9.61
N ARG A 288 -23.94 1.21 9.37
CA ARG A 288 -24.15 -0.23 9.19
C ARG A 288 -23.28 -1.07 10.13
N PRO A 289 -23.56 -1.05 11.45
CA PRO A 289 -22.82 -1.84 12.43
C PRO A 289 -22.98 -3.35 12.25
N ASP A 290 -23.98 -3.80 11.47
CA ASP A 290 -24.19 -5.20 11.09
C ASP A 290 -23.17 -5.70 10.05
N LEU A 291 -22.58 -4.81 9.24
CA LEU A 291 -21.54 -5.16 8.28
C LEU A 291 -20.20 -5.26 9.00
N LYS A 292 -19.74 -6.48 9.29
CA LYS A 292 -18.51 -6.73 10.05
C LYS A 292 -17.23 -6.84 9.22
N VAL A 293 -17.35 -6.81 7.90
CA VAL A 293 -16.21 -6.89 6.97
C VAL A 293 -16.02 -5.60 6.22
N PHE A 294 -14.77 -5.19 6.05
CA PHE A 294 -14.36 -4.02 5.29
C PHE A 294 -13.25 -4.40 4.29
N LEU A 295 -13.41 -4.01 3.03
CA LEU A 295 -12.38 -4.12 1.99
C LEU A 295 -11.77 -2.72 1.81
N PRO A 296 -10.71 -2.38 2.56
CA PRO A 296 -10.09 -1.07 2.48
C PRO A 296 -9.38 -0.88 1.12
N PRO A 297 -9.44 0.32 0.51
CA PRO A 297 -8.79 0.61 -0.76
C PRO A 297 -7.29 0.90 -0.58
N ILE A 298 -6.56 0.00 0.09
CA ILE A 298 -5.12 0.13 0.37
C ILE A 298 -4.29 -0.84 -0.47
N GLY A 299 -2.97 -0.71 -0.40
CA GLY A 299 -2.04 -1.60 -1.09
C GLY A 299 -2.18 -3.05 -0.64
N GLY A 300 -2.10 -3.98 -1.60
CA GLY A 300 -2.14 -5.42 -1.35
C GLY A 300 -0.81 -6.02 -0.91
N ILE A 301 -0.78 -7.35 -0.87
CA ILE A 301 0.38 -8.16 -0.48
C ILE A 301 0.74 -9.07 -1.66
N SER A 302 2.03 -9.19 -1.95
CA SER A 302 2.56 -10.18 -2.88
C SER A 302 3.41 -11.19 -2.11
N VAL A 303 3.11 -12.47 -2.23
CA VAL A 303 3.88 -13.56 -1.66
C VAL A 303 4.68 -14.22 -2.77
N TYR A 304 5.96 -14.47 -2.54
CA TYR A 304 6.82 -15.27 -3.41
C TYR A 304 7.35 -16.47 -2.63
N ILE A 305 7.27 -17.65 -3.23
CA ILE A 305 7.64 -18.93 -2.64
C ILE A 305 8.67 -19.58 -3.54
N PHE A 306 9.79 -19.96 -2.93
CA PHE A 306 10.93 -20.61 -3.57
C PHE A 306 10.97 -22.07 -3.10
N GLY A 307 10.96 -23.01 -4.04
CA GLY A 307 10.83 -24.44 -3.74
C GLY A 307 9.38 -24.92 -3.76
N ASN A 308 9.09 -26.05 -3.09
CA ASN A 308 7.75 -26.64 -3.03
C ASN A 308 6.87 -25.90 -2.01
N PRO A 309 5.73 -25.28 -2.40
CA PRO A 309 4.81 -24.63 -1.45
C PRO A 309 4.26 -25.53 -0.35
N GLU A 310 4.17 -26.84 -0.57
CA GLU A 310 3.68 -27.79 0.45
C GLU A 310 4.61 -27.83 1.68
N TYR A 311 5.90 -27.50 1.50
CA TYR A 311 6.89 -27.51 2.57
C TYR A 311 6.72 -26.35 3.55
N ILE A 312 5.91 -25.33 3.23
CA ILE A 312 5.70 -24.15 4.09
C ILE A 312 5.08 -24.53 5.44
N SER A 313 4.15 -25.49 5.42
CA SER A 313 3.44 -25.96 6.62
C SER A 313 4.03 -27.23 7.23
N ASP A 314 5.09 -27.79 6.63
CA ASP A 314 5.75 -29.00 7.12
C ASP A 314 6.83 -28.66 8.17
N PRO A 315 6.64 -29.02 9.45
CA PRO A 315 7.58 -28.69 10.51
C PRO A 315 8.94 -29.41 10.38
N SER A 316 9.05 -30.46 9.56
CA SER A 316 10.32 -31.15 9.29
C SER A 316 11.21 -30.40 8.31
N LYS A 317 10.64 -29.46 7.53
CA LYS A 317 11.36 -28.65 6.56
C LYS A 317 11.88 -27.38 7.22
N LYS A 318 12.97 -26.85 6.65
CA LYS A 318 13.52 -25.55 7.05
C LYS A 318 12.87 -24.45 6.25
N LEU A 319 12.47 -23.38 6.93
CA LEU A 319 11.84 -22.21 6.33
C LEU A 319 12.69 -20.94 6.53
N THR A 320 13.04 -20.31 5.42
CA THR A 320 13.63 -18.96 5.39
C THR A 320 12.56 -17.94 5.03
N LEU A 321 12.41 -16.88 5.82
CA LEU A 321 11.40 -15.83 5.64
C LEU A 321 12.04 -14.45 5.50
N ARG A 322 11.52 -13.65 4.57
CA ARG A 322 11.66 -12.20 4.56
C ARG A 322 10.30 -11.54 4.47
N VAL A 323 10.01 -10.63 5.41
CA VAL A 323 8.88 -9.71 5.30
C VAL A 323 9.41 -8.35 4.89
N HIS A 324 9.00 -7.89 3.71
CA HIS A 324 9.43 -6.64 3.10
C HIS A 324 8.28 -5.64 3.04
N ASP A 325 8.55 -4.37 3.39
CA ASP A 325 7.62 -3.27 3.13
C ASP A 325 8.16 -2.50 1.94
N GLU A 326 7.29 -2.18 0.99
CA GLU A 326 7.58 -1.48 -0.26
C GLU A 326 8.42 -0.21 -0.05
N CYS A 327 9.44 -0.08 -0.89
CA CYS A 327 10.24 1.12 -1.04
C CYS A 327 10.56 1.30 -2.53
N ASN A 328 9.62 1.86 -3.29
CA ASN A 328 9.68 1.98 -4.75
C ASN A 328 11.02 2.52 -5.26
N GLY A 329 11.48 3.64 -4.69
CA GLY A 329 12.76 4.26 -5.07
C GLY A 329 13.98 3.35 -4.94
N SER A 330 14.04 2.47 -3.94
CA SER A 330 15.14 1.53 -3.76
C SER A 330 14.87 0.23 -4.51
N ASP A 331 13.70 -0.37 -4.30
CA ASP A 331 13.31 -1.68 -4.82
C ASP A 331 13.30 -1.71 -6.35
N VAL A 332 12.87 -0.63 -7.02
CA VAL A 332 12.78 -0.57 -8.49
C VAL A 332 13.97 0.15 -9.10
N PHE A 333 14.36 1.30 -8.53
CA PHE A 333 15.34 2.21 -9.16
C PHE A 333 16.73 2.17 -8.51
N GLY A 334 16.94 1.36 -7.47
CA GLY A 334 18.27 1.15 -6.88
C GLY A 334 18.80 2.34 -6.07
N SER A 335 17.93 3.19 -5.51
CA SER A 335 18.35 4.26 -4.60
C SER A 335 19.20 3.73 -3.44
N ASP A 336 20.31 4.43 -3.19
CA ASP A 336 21.37 4.15 -2.20
C ASP A 336 21.14 4.82 -0.84
N ILE A 337 20.05 5.58 -0.69
CA ILE A 337 19.68 6.32 0.53
C ILE A 337 19.15 5.37 1.63
N CYS A 338 18.73 4.16 1.25
CA CYS A 338 18.23 3.17 2.21
C CYS A 338 18.64 1.73 1.84
N THR A 339 18.54 0.84 2.83
CA THR A 339 18.93 -0.58 2.70
C THR A 339 17.84 -1.49 2.16
N CYS A 340 16.73 -0.93 1.66
CA CYS A 340 15.55 -1.71 1.26
C CYS A 340 15.87 -2.74 0.16
N ARG A 341 16.41 -2.32 -0.99
CA ARG A 341 16.77 -3.25 -2.07
C ARG A 341 17.89 -4.22 -1.67
N PRO A 342 19.05 -3.78 -1.12
CA PRO A 342 20.10 -4.72 -0.73
C PRO A 342 19.59 -5.86 0.17
N TYR A 343 18.72 -5.53 1.14
CA TYR A 343 18.16 -6.54 2.04
C TYR A 343 17.06 -7.40 1.39
N LEU A 344 16.32 -6.85 0.42
CA LEU A 344 15.37 -7.63 -0.39
C LEU A 344 16.10 -8.66 -1.25
N ILE A 345 17.17 -8.24 -1.96
CA ILE A 345 17.99 -9.12 -2.78
C ILE A 345 18.65 -10.21 -1.94
N TYR A 346 19.26 -9.84 -0.81
CA TYR A 346 19.82 -10.81 0.12
C TYR A 346 18.76 -11.81 0.62
N GLY A 347 17.56 -11.33 0.95
CA GLY A 347 16.45 -12.20 1.33
C GLY A 347 16.02 -13.17 0.24
N ILE A 348 15.96 -12.72 -1.02
CA ILE A 348 15.64 -13.56 -2.18
C ILE A 348 16.70 -14.64 -2.37
N GLU A 349 17.98 -14.26 -2.32
CA GLU A 349 19.09 -15.21 -2.45
C GLU A 349 19.06 -16.28 -1.36
N GLU A 350 18.88 -15.89 -0.09
CA GLU A 350 18.81 -16.83 1.03
C GLU A 350 17.56 -17.72 0.98
N CYS A 351 16.43 -17.20 0.46
CA CYS A 351 15.23 -18.00 0.18
C CYS A 351 15.48 -19.04 -0.92
N ALA A 352 16.18 -18.65 -1.99
CA ALA A 352 16.56 -19.57 -3.06
C ALA A 352 17.49 -20.66 -2.50
N LYS A 353 18.59 -20.31 -1.81
CA LYS A 353 19.50 -21.28 -1.17
C LYS A 353 18.76 -22.26 -0.26
N GLN A 354 17.85 -21.76 0.58
CA GLN A 354 17.07 -22.62 1.47
C GLN A 354 16.23 -23.65 0.70
N ALA A 355 15.66 -23.24 -0.43
CA ALA A 355 14.91 -24.13 -1.30
C ALA A 355 15.82 -25.19 -1.98
N GLN A 356 17.02 -24.80 -2.44
CA GLN A 356 18.00 -25.74 -3.02
C GLN A 356 18.46 -26.80 -2.02
N GLN A 357 18.55 -26.42 -0.73
CA GLN A 357 18.89 -27.32 0.37
C GLN A 357 17.73 -28.23 0.83
N GLY A 358 16.63 -28.26 0.08
CA GLY A 358 15.47 -29.11 0.36
C GLY A 358 14.48 -28.54 1.38
N GLY A 359 14.60 -27.25 1.73
CA GLY A 359 13.63 -26.48 2.50
C GLY A 359 12.72 -25.63 1.62
N VAL A 360 12.25 -24.50 2.16
CA VAL A 360 11.40 -23.53 1.44
C VAL A 360 11.80 -22.10 1.80
N GLY A 361 11.77 -21.22 0.80
CA GLY A 361 11.97 -19.78 0.97
C GLY A 361 10.67 -19.03 0.77
N VAL A 362 10.39 -18.01 1.58
CA VAL A 362 9.18 -17.18 1.47
C VAL A 362 9.56 -15.70 1.58
N ILE A 363 9.14 -14.91 0.59
CA ILE A 363 9.17 -13.45 0.64
C ILE A 363 7.73 -12.95 0.68
N VAL A 364 7.40 -12.14 1.69
CA VAL A 364 6.12 -11.44 1.76
C VAL A 364 6.36 -9.96 1.56
N TYR A 365 5.85 -9.41 0.45
CA TYR A 365 6.03 -8.03 0.04
C TYR A 365 4.74 -7.24 0.29
N PHE A 366 4.76 -6.34 1.26
CA PHE A 366 3.65 -5.46 1.61
C PHE A 366 3.76 -4.12 0.89
N ARG A 367 2.69 -3.69 0.22
CA ARG A 367 2.64 -2.39 -0.46
C ARG A 367 2.33 -1.25 0.53
N LYS A 368 3.32 -0.95 1.38
CA LYS A 368 3.27 0.01 2.49
C LYS A 368 4.42 1.03 2.39
N GLU A 369 4.45 1.78 1.30
CA GLU A 369 5.46 2.79 1.04
C GLU A 369 5.64 3.80 2.19
N GLY A 370 6.89 4.20 2.45
CA GLY A 370 7.21 5.26 3.39
C GLY A 370 6.73 5.00 4.82
N ARG A 371 6.75 3.75 5.31
CA ARG A 371 6.16 3.36 6.61
C ARG A 371 4.66 3.63 6.70
N ALA A 372 3.95 3.41 5.59
CA ALA A 372 2.54 3.74 5.43
C ALA A 372 2.21 5.25 5.52
N LEU A 373 3.21 6.13 5.35
CA LEU A 373 3.02 7.59 5.23
C LEU A 373 2.92 8.07 3.77
N GLY A 374 3.24 7.18 2.82
CA GLY A 374 3.29 7.51 1.39
C GLY A 374 4.59 8.18 0.96
N GLU A 375 4.78 8.24 -0.36
CA GLU A 375 6.03 8.69 -1.00
C GLU A 375 6.26 10.20 -0.87
N VAL A 376 5.19 11.02 -0.93
CA VAL A 376 5.29 12.48 -0.76
C VAL A 376 5.88 12.83 0.60
N THR A 377 5.31 12.26 1.68
CA THR A 377 5.79 12.48 3.06
C THR A 377 7.24 12.02 3.21
N LYS A 378 7.59 10.86 2.65
CA LYS A 378 8.97 10.35 2.63
C LYS A 378 9.94 11.35 2.00
N TYR A 379 9.60 11.94 0.86
CA TYR A 379 10.47 12.93 0.20
C TYR A 379 10.56 14.24 0.97
N LEU A 380 9.47 14.70 1.58
CA LEU A 380 9.51 15.84 2.51
C LEU A 380 10.47 15.57 3.68
N VAL A 381 10.44 14.37 4.25
CA VAL A 381 11.36 13.96 5.33
C VAL A 381 12.81 13.93 4.83
N TYR A 382 13.08 13.40 3.64
CA TYR A 382 14.43 13.40 3.06
C TYR A 382 14.96 14.82 2.86
N ASN A 383 14.14 15.72 2.31
CA ASN A 383 14.50 17.12 2.13
C ASN A 383 14.76 17.81 3.48
N ALA A 384 13.91 17.57 4.48
CA ALA A 384 14.06 18.15 5.81
C ALA A 384 15.31 17.62 6.55
N ARG A 385 15.66 16.34 6.34
CA ARG A 385 16.90 15.73 6.87
C ARG A 385 18.14 16.37 6.27
N LYS A 386 18.19 16.57 4.96
CA LYS A 386 19.34 17.20 4.30
C LYS A 386 19.50 18.68 4.64
N ARG A 387 18.40 19.40 4.83
CA ARG A 387 18.41 20.87 5.06
C ARG A 387 18.57 21.29 6.53
N GLN A 388 18.57 20.36 7.48
CA GLN A 388 18.73 20.73 8.87
C GLN A 388 20.14 21.22 9.19
N ALA A 389 20.26 22.06 10.20
CA ALA A 389 21.56 22.43 10.75
C ALA A 389 22.33 21.17 11.17
N GLY A 390 23.55 21.00 10.66
CA GLY A 390 24.38 19.82 10.89
C GLY A 390 24.27 18.72 9.82
N GLY A 391 23.36 18.86 8.84
CA GLY A 391 23.19 17.91 7.73
C GLY A 391 22.37 16.67 8.09
N ASP A 392 22.37 15.66 7.23
CA ASP A 392 21.65 14.40 7.45
C ASP A 392 22.42 13.50 8.42
N THR A 393 22.07 13.53 9.71
CA THR A 393 22.72 12.74 10.76
C THR A 393 21.84 11.61 11.28
N ALA A 394 22.46 10.52 11.74
CA ALA A 394 21.72 9.37 12.31
C ALA A 394 20.93 9.77 13.57
N SER A 395 21.48 10.66 14.41
CA SER A 395 20.84 11.16 15.63
C SER A 395 19.48 11.85 15.38
N ASN A 396 19.33 12.53 14.25
CA ASN A 396 18.13 13.30 13.91
C ASN A 396 17.17 12.55 12.96
N TYR A 397 17.49 11.30 12.61
CA TYR A 397 16.78 10.53 11.58
C TYR A 397 15.26 10.43 11.85
N PHE A 398 14.86 10.12 13.08
CA PHE A 398 13.45 10.01 13.44
C PHE A 398 12.79 11.35 13.75
N LEU A 399 13.55 12.32 14.28
CA LEU A 399 13.03 13.63 14.67
C LEU A 399 12.32 14.31 13.49
N ARG A 400 12.92 14.29 12.30
CA ARG A 400 12.31 14.90 11.10
C ARG A 400 11.05 14.18 10.63
N THR A 401 10.98 12.87 10.84
CA THR A 401 9.75 12.12 10.56
C THR A 401 8.64 12.57 11.50
N GLU A 402 8.91 12.67 12.80
CA GLU A 402 7.92 13.13 13.79
C GLU A 402 7.47 14.57 13.55
N CYS A 403 8.39 15.48 13.19
CA CYS A 403 8.03 16.86 12.90
C CYS A 403 7.04 17.01 11.73
N ILE A 404 7.11 16.11 10.73
CA ILE A 404 6.29 16.19 9.51
C ILE A 404 5.04 15.33 9.64
N ALA A 405 5.17 14.11 10.14
CA ALA A 405 4.10 13.11 10.18
C ALA A 405 3.40 12.99 11.55
N GLY A 406 3.92 13.63 12.59
CA GLY A 406 3.43 13.51 13.97
C GLY A 406 3.79 12.18 14.66
N VAL A 407 4.31 11.20 13.91
CA VAL A 407 4.68 9.86 14.40
C VAL A 407 5.91 9.33 13.64
N LYS A 408 6.65 8.39 14.24
CA LYS A 408 7.83 7.76 13.61
C LYS A 408 7.47 6.68 12.58
N ASP A 409 6.32 6.02 12.75
CA ASP A 409 5.90 4.86 11.97
C ASP A 409 4.38 4.68 12.03
N MET A 410 3.73 4.49 10.88
CA MET A 410 2.29 4.18 10.78
C MET A 410 2.03 2.76 10.28
N ARG A 411 3.06 1.91 10.20
CA ARG A 411 2.89 0.51 9.81
C ARG A 411 2.23 -0.24 10.95
N PHE A 412 1.03 -0.71 10.67
CA PHE A 412 0.35 -1.69 11.52
C PHE A 412 0.95 -3.09 11.32
N GLN A 413 2.11 -3.33 11.94
CA GLN A 413 2.77 -4.65 11.90
C GLN A 413 1.95 -5.72 12.63
N ALA A 414 1.04 -5.33 13.52
CA ALA A 414 0.14 -6.25 14.21
C ALA A 414 -0.73 -7.08 13.26
N LEU A 415 -1.06 -6.60 12.05
CA LEU A 415 -1.83 -7.34 11.03
C LEU A 415 -0.94 -8.16 10.08
N MET A 416 0.37 -7.89 10.06
CA MET A 416 1.30 -8.52 9.13
C MET A 416 1.36 -10.06 9.23
N PRO A 417 1.29 -10.68 10.42
CA PRO A 417 1.37 -12.13 10.53
C PRO A 417 0.21 -12.90 9.90
N ASP A 418 -0.92 -12.25 9.61
CA ASP A 418 -2.12 -12.93 9.11
C ASP A 418 -1.87 -13.72 7.82
N VAL A 419 -1.03 -13.21 6.91
CA VAL A 419 -0.64 -13.94 5.68
C VAL A 419 0.28 -15.13 5.97
N LEU A 420 1.08 -15.08 7.03
CA LEU A 420 1.91 -16.22 7.46
C LEU A 420 1.01 -17.33 8.05
N HIS A 421 -0.01 -16.94 8.82
CA HIS A 421 -1.05 -17.85 9.31
C HIS A 421 -1.85 -18.45 8.15
N TRP A 422 -2.16 -17.66 7.11
CA TRP A 422 -2.82 -18.16 5.91
C TRP A 422 -1.98 -19.20 5.17
N LEU A 423 -0.66 -19.00 5.07
CA LEU A 423 0.29 -19.97 4.51
C LEU A 423 0.49 -21.21 5.40
N GLY A 424 -0.05 -21.25 6.62
CA GLY A 424 0.10 -22.36 7.55
C GLY A 424 1.48 -22.44 8.20
N ILE A 425 2.23 -21.33 8.26
CA ILE A 425 3.58 -21.30 8.86
C ILE A 425 3.48 -21.53 10.36
N GLN A 426 4.17 -22.56 10.85
CA GLN A 426 4.21 -22.92 12.28
C GLN A 426 5.52 -22.56 12.98
N LYS A 427 6.60 -22.39 12.23
CA LYS A 427 7.92 -21.94 12.72
C LYS A 427 8.68 -21.27 11.58
N ILE A 428 9.63 -20.41 11.93
CA ILE A 428 10.57 -19.81 10.99
C ILE A 428 11.97 -20.16 11.46
N ASP A 429 12.71 -20.94 10.66
CA ASP A 429 14.08 -21.31 11.00
C ASP A 429 15.01 -20.10 10.85
N ARG A 430 14.87 -19.34 9.77
CA ARG A 430 15.69 -18.14 9.51
C ARG A 430 14.84 -16.96 9.06
N MET A 431 14.82 -15.88 9.82
CA MET A 431 14.17 -14.63 9.45
C MET A 431 15.21 -13.59 9.02
N MET A 432 15.15 -13.18 7.76
CA MET A 432 15.98 -12.10 7.21
C MET A 432 15.42 -10.75 7.68
N SER A 433 15.64 -10.37 8.94
CA SER A 433 15.18 -9.09 9.46
C SER A 433 15.91 -8.60 10.72
N MET A 434 16.23 -7.31 10.72
CA MET A 434 16.68 -6.56 11.90
C MET A 434 15.52 -5.90 12.67
N SER A 435 14.30 -5.90 12.11
CA SER A 435 13.18 -5.16 12.70
C SER A 435 12.56 -5.90 13.88
N ASN A 436 12.62 -5.30 15.08
CA ASN A 436 11.92 -5.83 16.25
C ASN A 436 10.41 -5.80 16.07
N MET A 437 9.84 -4.73 15.51
CA MET A 437 8.39 -4.66 15.28
C MET A 437 7.86 -5.84 14.43
N LYS A 438 8.62 -6.27 13.41
CA LYS A 438 8.24 -7.44 12.60
C LYS A 438 8.42 -8.73 13.39
N HIS A 439 9.56 -8.89 14.06
CA HIS A 439 9.83 -10.05 14.91
C HIS A 439 8.76 -10.23 15.99
N ASP A 440 8.49 -9.18 16.77
CA ASP A 440 7.59 -9.20 17.91
C ASP A 440 6.15 -9.43 17.47
N ALA A 441 5.74 -8.88 16.33
CA ALA A 441 4.43 -9.17 15.75
C ALA A 441 4.29 -10.66 15.36
N ILE A 442 5.31 -11.26 14.74
CA ILE A 442 5.29 -12.67 14.34
C ILE A 442 5.29 -13.59 15.57
N VAL A 443 6.23 -13.39 16.49
CA VAL A 443 6.34 -14.20 17.71
C VAL A 443 5.09 -14.02 18.59
N GLY A 444 4.62 -12.78 18.77
CA GLY A 444 3.41 -12.47 19.52
C GLY A 444 2.14 -13.07 18.91
N SER A 445 2.14 -13.33 17.59
CA SER A 445 1.06 -14.07 16.93
C SER A 445 1.12 -15.59 17.11
N GLY A 446 2.20 -16.10 17.71
CA GLY A 446 2.42 -17.52 18.03
C GLY A 446 3.30 -18.28 17.05
N ILE A 447 4.07 -17.60 16.19
CA ILE A 447 5.03 -18.24 15.27
C ILE A 447 6.45 -18.01 15.81
N PRO A 448 7.14 -19.04 16.35
CA PRO A 448 8.51 -18.90 16.82
C PRO A 448 9.48 -18.65 15.67
N ILE A 449 10.49 -17.81 15.93
CA ILE A 449 11.62 -17.54 15.04
C ILE A 449 12.88 -18.08 15.70
N LEU A 450 13.60 -18.99 15.04
CA LEU A 450 14.79 -19.65 15.59
C LEU A 450 16.06 -18.81 15.41
N GLU A 451 16.21 -18.19 14.25
CA GLU A 451 17.36 -17.36 13.91
C GLU A 451 16.90 -16.05 13.26
N ARG A 452 17.45 -14.92 13.72
CA ARG A 452 17.31 -13.61 13.08
C ARG A 452 18.61 -13.29 12.36
N VAL A 453 18.54 -13.03 11.07
CA VAL A 453 19.70 -12.80 10.21
C VAL A 453 19.73 -11.34 9.77
N PRO A 454 20.72 -10.53 10.22
CA PRO A 454 20.86 -9.14 9.80
C PRO A 454 21.30 -9.04 8.33
N ILE A 455 21.23 -7.85 7.75
CA ILE A 455 21.88 -7.62 6.45
C ILE A 455 23.41 -7.70 6.64
N PRO A 456 24.15 -8.34 5.72
CA PRO A 456 25.61 -8.30 5.72
C PRO A 456 26.16 -6.88 5.59
N GLU A 457 27.28 -6.61 6.26
CA GLU A 457 27.90 -5.28 6.34
C GLU A 457 28.32 -4.75 4.96
N GLU A 458 28.84 -5.63 4.12
CA GLU A 458 29.27 -5.36 2.76
C GLU A 458 28.13 -4.98 1.80
N LEU A 459 26.88 -5.24 2.20
CA LEU A 459 25.68 -4.89 1.43
C LEU A 459 25.03 -3.58 1.89
N ILE A 460 25.59 -2.90 2.88
CA ILE A 460 25.07 -1.62 3.37
C ILE A 460 25.69 -0.48 2.54
N PRO A 461 24.91 0.26 1.73
CA PRO A 461 25.43 1.43 1.03
C PRO A 461 25.91 2.51 2.01
N ALA A 462 26.93 3.27 1.62
CA ALA A 462 27.53 4.30 2.49
C ALA A 462 26.50 5.34 2.99
N ASP A 463 25.66 5.88 2.09
CA ASP A 463 24.64 6.89 2.44
C ASP A 463 23.51 6.30 3.31
N SER A 464 23.26 4.99 3.18
CA SER A 464 22.29 4.26 4.00
C SER A 464 22.75 4.05 5.45
N ARG A 465 24.01 4.36 5.78
CA ARG A 465 24.55 4.17 7.13
C ARG A 465 23.85 5.06 8.16
N VAL A 466 23.44 6.27 7.76
CA VAL A 466 22.58 7.17 8.53
C VAL A 466 21.30 6.46 8.98
N GLU A 467 20.67 5.73 8.07
CA GLU A 467 19.44 5.00 8.35
C GLU A 467 19.69 3.80 9.28
N ILE A 468 20.67 2.95 8.96
CA ILE A 468 20.89 1.70 9.68
C ILE A 468 21.34 1.97 11.12
N ASP A 469 22.28 2.88 11.32
CA ASP A 469 22.81 3.17 12.64
C ASP A 469 21.74 3.81 13.53
N ALA A 470 20.90 4.70 12.97
CA ALA A 470 19.75 5.25 13.67
C ALA A 470 18.73 4.18 14.06
N LYS A 471 18.48 3.19 13.17
CA LYS A 471 17.57 2.07 13.44
C LYS A 471 18.12 1.16 14.54
N ILE A 472 19.41 0.82 14.49
CA ILE A 472 20.07 0.02 15.53
C ILE A 472 19.99 0.73 16.88
N ALA A 473 20.30 2.03 16.92
CA ALA A 473 20.19 2.85 18.13
C ALA A 473 18.76 2.94 18.69
N SER A 474 17.74 2.92 17.82
CA SER A 474 16.33 2.85 18.25
C SER A 474 15.84 1.44 18.59
N GLY A 475 16.75 0.46 18.62
CA GLY A 475 16.52 -0.89 19.13
C GLY A 475 16.48 -1.99 18.07
N TYR A 476 16.74 -1.72 16.79
CA TYR A 476 16.82 -2.80 15.79
C TYR A 476 17.90 -3.81 16.15
N PHE A 477 17.62 -5.09 15.90
CA PHE A 477 18.53 -6.18 16.17
C PHE A 477 19.80 -6.06 15.31
N THR A 478 20.94 -6.26 15.95
CA THR A 478 22.26 -6.34 15.32
C THR A 478 23.08 -7.40 16.03
N SER A 479 23.97 -8.06 15.30
CA SER A 479 25.03 -8.90 15.87
C SER A 479 26.30 -8.10 16.21
N GLY A 480 26.35 -6.82 15.81
CA GLY A 480 27.46 -5.90 16.06
C GLY A 480 27.25 -4.97 17.25
N SER A 481 28.07 -3.93 17.36
CA SER A 481 28.00 -2.93 18.42
C SER A 481 26.95 -1.86 18.16
N VAL A 482 26.33 -1.34 19.23
CA VAL A 482 25.44 -0.17 19.19
C VAL A 482 26.28 1.09 19.41
N LEU A 483 26.20 2.04 18.47
CA LEU A 483 26.91 3.31 18.57
C LEU A 483 26.34 4.20 19.69
N SER A 484 27.22 4.95 20.35
CA SER A 484 26.84 6.00 21.29
C SER A 484 26.23 7.22 20.58
N GLU A 485 25.55 8.09 21.33
CA GLU A 485 24.93 9.30 20.79
C GLU A 485 25.95 10.25 20.12
N GLN A 486 27.17 10.32 20.66
CA GLN A 486 28.25 11.11 20.09
C GLN A 486 28.73 10.54 18.75
N GLU A 487 28.82 9.21 18.64
CA GLU A 487 29.20 8.52 17.40
C GLU A 487 28.10 8.64 16.34
N LEU A 488 26.82 8.54 16.72
CA LEU A 488 25.69 8.74 15.80
C LEU A 488 25.64 10.15 15.20
N ALA A 489 26.11 11.17 15.92
CA ALA A 489 26.19 12.53 15.41
C ALA A 489 27.29 12.70 14.34
N GLN A 490 28.28 11.79 14.29
CA GLN A 490 29.34 11.80 13.28
C GLN A 490 28.95 11.04 12.01
N VAL A 491 27.94 10.16 12.07
CA VAL A 491 27.40 9.48 10.89
C VAL A 491 26.61 10.48 10.07
N LYS A 492 27.15 10.84 8.90
CA LYS A 492 26.57 11.83 7.99
C LYS A 492 26.27 11.23 6.63
N GLY A 493 25.11 11.60 6.09
CA GLY A 493 24.75 11.37 4.69
C GLY A 493 25.32 12.47 3.80
N ARG A 494 25.06 12.37 2.49
CA ARG A 494 25.47 13.38 1.50
C ARG A 494 24.89 14.77 1.80
N ASP A 495 25.67 15.80 1.51
CA ASP A 495 25.27 17.18 1.75
C ASP A 495 24.22 17.66 0.73
N TRP A 496 23.50 18.72 1.09
CA TRP A 496 22.48 19.32 0.22
C TRP A 496 23.08 20.01 -1.01
N GLU A 497 24.31 20.54 -0.88
CA GLU A 497 25.01 21.32 -1.92
C GLU A 497 25.83 20.45 -2.88
N ASP A 498 25.89 19.13 -2.63
CA ASP A 498 26.49 18.16 -3.54
C ASP A 498 25.57 17.94 -4.77
N ILE A 499 25.51 18.95 -5.65
CA ILE A 499 24.65 18.98 -6.85
C ILE A 499 25.33 18.29 -8.04
N GLU A 500 26.65 18.06 -7.98
CA GLU A 500 27.38 17.25 -8.95
C GLU A 500 27.18 15.76 -8.63
N HIS A 501 26.06 15.22 -9.10
CA HIS A 501 25.73 13.79 -9.06
C HIS A 501 25.49 13.25 -10.46
#